data_AF-A0A2U3R4G0-F1
#
_entry.id   AF-A0A2U3R4G0-F1
#
_cell.length_a   1.000
_cell.length_b   1.000
_cell.length_c   1.000
_cell.angle_alpha   90.00
_cell.angle_beta   90.00
_cell.angle_gamma   90.00
#
_symmetry.space_group_name_H-M   'P 1'
#
loop_
_entity.id
_entity.type
_entity.pdbx_description
1 polymer ?
#
loop_
_entity_poly.entity_id
_entity_poly.type
_entity_poly.pdbx_seq_one_letter_code
_entity_poly.pdbx_strand_id
1 'polypeptide(L)'
;MSLQQSGIKGNIIASAGISNLRNYSPFPGEKIIIAADNDSKNSITNNTVTKAAKTLEMKGAITCIVKPPENGDFNNLLQSCGDQSIRDIIEPEITKLTKAVETTKLTQTENNSIEKQNDITNVKELYNKSSSLYYFKQEEEAKVEAIVANKFLENHTGIYSAKIFNNSNLRANMVFDEETQKSWPALTIFVKNDKDEITGAKILALNSKTCNKADVAEKSVGTISGSFAEIAQQNSKYSPVTIITKDIETALTIQQAGVEGKILCAIEAENLQNYNPGPKEKIILAVKNDVNTEKAEKVLEDKGAVACTVKNDFNNVLKTQGLYAVRNIISPEIRKLNEKIESIQTNIQQRLCPKI
;
A
#
# COMPACT_ATOMS: atom_id res chain seq x y z
N MET A 1 16.42 4.24 -40.53
CA MET A 1 17.39 3.24 -41.03
C MET A 1 18.83 3.69 -40.85
N SER A 2 19.13 4.99 -40.99
CA SER A 2 20.46 5.57 -40.75
C SER A 2 21.12 5.18 -39.42
N LEU A 3 20.41 5.27 -38.30
CA LEU A 3 20.97 4.93 -36.98
C LEU A 3 21.46 3.49 -36.84
N GLN A 4 20.72 2.54 -37.45
CA GLN A 4 21.08 1.13 -37.44
C GLN A 4 22.28 0.87 -38.35
N GLN A 5 22.31 1.51 -39.53
CA GLN A 5 23.42 1.42 -40.47
C GLN A 5 24.71 2.02 -39.89
N SER A 6 24.59 3.09 -39.10
CA SER A 6 25.71 3.68 -38.37
C SER A 6 26.18 2.85 -37.16
N GLY A 7 25.64 1.65 -36.96
CA GLY A 7 26.09 0.73 -35.91
C GLY A 7 25.88 1.25 -34.48
N ILE A 8 24.89 2.10 -34.26
CA ILE A 8 24.45 2.51 -32.93
C ILE A 8 23.90 1.28 -32.20
N LYS A 9 24.44 0.99 -31.02
CA LYS A 9 24.03 -0.17 -30.22
C LYS A 9 22.79 0.17 -29.38
N GLY A 10 21.75 -0.65 -29.51
CA GLY A 10 20.52 -0.52 -28.72
C GLY A 10 19.28 -1.04 -29.44
N ASN A 11 18.12 -0.97 -28.78
CA ASN A 11 16.84 -1.27 -29.40
C ASN A 11 16.38 -0.04 -30.21
N ILE A 12 16.49 -0.13 -31.55
CA ILE A 12 16.09 0.95 -32.45
C ILE A 12 14.66 0.71 -32.91
N ILE A 13 13.74 1.59 -32.53
CA ILE A 13 12.31 1.50 -32.85
C ILE A 13 11.95 2.68 -33.75
N ALA A 14 11.43 2.39 -34.95
CA ALA A 14 10.89 3.41 -35.83
C ALA A 14 9.40 3.62 -35.54
N SER A 15 9.01 4.88 -35.31
CA SER A 15 7.62 5.25 -35.09
C SER A 15 7.03 5.82 -36.38
N ALA A 16 5.87 5.32 -36.82
CA ALA A 16 5.18 5.80 -38.02
C ALA A 16 4.55 7.22 -37.87
N GLY A 17 4.82 7.89 -36.76
CA GLY A 17 4.39 9.27 -36.49
C GLY A 17 4.71 9.69 -35.05
N ILE A 18 4.97 10.98 -34.82
CA ILE A 18 5.35 11.51 -33.50
C ILE A 18 4.25 11.28 -32.45
N SER A 19 2.97 11.22 -32.87
CA SER A 19 1.84 10.88 -32.00
C SER A 19 1.96 9.49 -31.36
N ASN A 20 2.58 8.53 -32.07
CA ASN A 20 2.70 7.14 -31.62
C ASN A 20 3.78 6.96 -30.56
N LEU A 21 4.72 7.91 -30.43
CA LEU A 21 5.74 7.88 -29.38
C LEU A 21 5.12 7.89 -27.98
N ARG A 22 3.97 8.55 -27.80
CA ARG A 22 3.24 8.59 -26.51
C ARG A 22 2.62 7.24 -26.13
N ASN A 23 2.43 6.34 -27.08
CA ASN A 23 1.85 5.03 -26.85
C ASN A 23 2.89 3.99 -26.39
N TYR A 24 4.18 4.30 -26.56
CA TYR A 24 5.24 3.47 -25.99
C TYR A 24 5.07 3.42 -24.46
N SER A 25 5.22 2.22 -23.90
CA SER A 25 5.04 1.94 -22.48
C SER A 25 6.39 1.51 -21.91
N PRO A 26 7.20 2.47 -21.45
CA PRO A 26 8.53 2.16 -20.96
C PRO A 26 8.47 1.44 -19.61
N PHE A 27 9.51 0.67 -19.30
CA PHE A 27 9.72 0.23 -17.91
C PHE A 27 10.38 1.34 -17.09
N PRO A 28 10.17 1.40 -15.75
CA PRO A 28 10.79 2.42 -14.92
C PRO A 28 12.32 2.44 -15.04
N GLY A 29 12.88 3.61 -15.35
CA GLY A 29 14.31 3.82 -15.57
C GLY A 29 14.81 3.46 -16.97
N GLU A 30 13.93 3.10 -17.92
CA GLU A 30 14.32 2.86 -19.31
C GLU A 30 14.91 4.12 -19.96
N LYS A 31 16.06 3.97 -20.62
CA LYS A 31 16.78 5.07 -21.29
C LYS A 31 16.32 5.16 -22.74
N ILE A 32 15.74 6.29 -23.12
CA ILE A 32 15.19 6.50 -24.46
C ILE A 32 15.85 7.70 -25.12
N ILE A 33 16.44 7.47 -26.29
CA ILE A 33 16.89 8.56 -27.17
C ILE A 33 15.84 8.74 -28.27
N ILE A 34 15.24 9.92 -28.33
CA ILE A 34 14.31 10.33 -29.38
C ILE A 34 15.12 11.04 -30.46
N ALA A 35 15.46 10.32 -31.52
CA ALA A 35 16.05 10.91 -32.71
C ALA A 35 14.95 11.59 -33.53
N ALA A 36 15.03 12.92 -33.66
CA ALA A 36 14.04 13.74 -34.34
C ALA A 36 14.66 14.55 -35.47
N ASP A 37 13.82 14.95 -36.42
CA ASP A 37 14.21 15.79 -37.53
C ASP A 37 14.55 17.21 -37.04
N ASN A 38 15.51 17.85 -37.71
CA ASN A 38 15.90 19.23 -37.46
C ASN A 38 15.24 20.18 -38.47
N ASP A 39 13.92 20.13 -38.59
CA ASP A 39 13.19 21.01 -39.50
C ASP A 39 13.21 22.45 -38.96
N SER A 40 14.07 23.29 -39.54
CA SER A 40 14.27 24.68 -39.12
C SER A 40 12.94 25.42 -38.83
N LYS A 41 12.79 25.89 -37.59
CA LYS A 41 11.67 26.71 -37.05
C LYS A 41 10.24 26.16 -37.20
N ASN A 42 10.02 24.87 -37.45
CA ASN A 42 8.66 24.32 -37.37
C ASN A 42 8.25 24.06 -35.90
N SER A 43 7.71 25.08 -35.23
CA SER A 43 7.42 25.07 -33.79
C SER A 43 6.44 23.96 -33.37
N ILE A 44 5.55 23.55 -34.27
CA ILE A 44 4.53 22.51 -34.02
C ILE A 44 5.19 21.14 -33.86
N THR A 45 6.12 20.77 -34.76
CA THR A 45 6.83 19.49 -34.72
C THR A 45 7.71 19.41 -33.48
N ASN A 46 8.45 20.48 -33.17
CA ASN A 46 9.30 20.57 -31.98
C ASN A 46 8.51 20.46 -30.68
N ASN A 47 7.40 21.18 -30.56
CA ASN A 47 6.51 21.07 -29.39
C ASN A 47 5.93 19.67 -29.23
N THR A 48 5.67 18.97 -30.34
CA THR A 48 5.10 17.62 -30.31
C THR A 48 6.14 16.59 -29.85
N VAL A 49 7.39 16.70 -30.28
CA VAL A 49 8.52 15.86 -29.82
C VAL A 49 8.79 16.10 -28.33
N THR A 50 8.85 17.35 -27.88
CA THR A 50 9.03 17.67 -26.45
C THR A 50 7.87 17.15 -25.60
N LYS A 51 6.62 17.24 -26.07
CA LYS A 51 5.46 16.66 -25.38
C LYS A 51 5.54 15.13 -25.31
N ALA A 52 6.02 14.47 -26.35
CA ALA A 52 6.23 13.03 -26.35
C ALA A 52 7.31 12.61 -25.33
N ALA A 53 8.44 13.32 -25.31
CA ALA A 53 9.51 13.14 -24.32
C ALA A 53 8.97 13.24 -22.88
N LYS A 54 8.29 14.34 -22.54
CA LYS A 54 7.67 14.53 -21.22
C LYS A 54 6.65 13.43 -20.87
N THR A 55 5.90 12.95 -21.84
CA THR A 55 4.93 11.85 -21.62
C THR A 55 5.65 10.56 -21.23
N LEU A 56 6.77 10.26 -21.87
CA LEU A 56 7.58 9.09 -21.54
C LEU A 56 8.29 9.24 -20.19
N GLU A 57 8.74 10.45 -19.85
CA GLU A 57 9.28 10.76 -18.52
C GLU A 57 8.25 10.58 -17.40
N MET A 58 7.01 11.05 -17.61
CA MET A 58 5.90 10.80 -16.66
C MET A 58 5.58 9.32 -16.50
N LYS A 59 5.88 8.48 -17.50
CA LYS A 59 5.75 7.01 -17.42
C LYS A 59 6.99 6.34 -16.80
N GLY A 60 7.98 7.12 -16.34
CA GLY A 60 9.17 6.62 -15.65
C GLY A 60 10.39 6.39 -16.54
N ALA A 61 10.38 6.78 -17.82
CA ALA A 61 11.58 6.74 -18.66
C ALA A 61 12.53 7.92 -18.38
N ILE A 62 13.79 7.77 -18.79
CA ILE A 62 14.75 8.87 -18.87
C ILE A 62 14.94 9.17 -20.35
N THR A 63 14.54 10.37 -20.80
CA THR A 63 14.55 10.69 -22.23
C THR A 63 15.61 11.73 -22.60
N CYS A 64 16.18 11.60 -23.80
CA CYS A 64 17.00 12.62 -24.44
C CYS A 64 16.53 12.80 -25.88
N ILE A 65 16.43 14.05 -26.35
CA ILE A 65 16.09 14.34 -27.75
C ILE A 65 17.39 14.69 -28.48
N VAL A 66 17.65 14.02 -29.59
CA VAL A 66 18.80 14.29 -30.46
C VAL A 66 18.33 14.66 -31.87
N LYS A 67 19.07 15.54 -32.52
CA LYS A 67 18.76 16.05 -33.86
C LYS A 67 20.06 16.21 -34.67
N PRO A 68 20.01 16.12 -36.01
CA PRO A 68 21.15 16.47 -36.83
C PRO A 68 21.49 17.97 -36.69
N PRO A 69 22.76 18.37 -36.86
CA PRO A 69 23.20 19.75 -36.63
C PRO A 69 22.66 20.73 -37.69
N GLU A 70 22.53 20.25 -38.93
CA GLU A 70 21.94 21.01 -40.03
C GLU A 70 20.46 20.66 -40.23
N ASN A 71 19.76 21.47 -41.03
CA ASN A 71 18.35 21.26 -41.34
C ASN A 71 18.16 19.94 -42.12
N GLY A 72 17.25 19.08 -41.65
CA GLY A 72 16.98 17.78 -42.26
C GLY A 72 16.91 16.64 -41.24
N ASP A 73 17.00 15.40 -41.73
CA ASP A 73 16.94 14.17 -40.93
C ASP A 73 18.31 13.47 -40.83
N PHE A 74 18.37 12.41 -40.01
CA PHE A 74 19.59 11.61 -39.88
C PHE A 74 19.94 10.80 -41.15
N ASN A 75 19.01 10.62 -42.10
CA ASN A 75 19.34 9.99 -43.39
C ASN A 75 20.08 10.97 -44.29
N ASN A 76 19.72 12.26 -44.28
CA ASN A 76 20.45 13.31 -44.97
C ASN A 76 21.88 13.40 -44.43
N LEU A 77 22.03 13.41 -43.10
CA LEU A 77 23.33 13.45 -42.44
C LEU A 77 24.21 12.24 -42.80
N LEU A 78 23.63 11.03 -42.85
CA LEU A 78 24.35 9.83 -43.27
C LEU A 78 24.87 9.94 -44.72
N GLN A 79 24.06 10.50 -45.62
CA GLN A 79 24.42 10.65 -47.04
C GLN A 79 25.50 11.71 -47.25
N SER A 80 25.47 12.82 -46.51
CA SER A 80 26.39 13.95 -46.70
C SER A 80 27.71 13.79 -45.93
N CYS A 81 27.67 13.22 -44.72
CA CYS A 81 28.78 13.24 -43.77
C CYS A 81 29.21 11.85 -43.27
N GLY A 82 28.57 10.78 -43.74
CA GLY A 82 28.91 9.40 -43.37
C GLY A 82 28.45 9.01 -41.98
N ASP A 83 28.67 7.75 -41.62
CA ASP A 83 28.15 7.12 -40.40
C ASP A 83 28.80 7.64 -39.11
N GLN A 84 30.07 8.03 -39.16
CA GLN A 84 30.78 8.58 -38.00
C GLN A 84 30.11 9.85 -37.45
N SER A 85 29.58 10.72 -38.34
CA SER A 85 28.89 11.94 -37.93
C SER A 85 27.64 11.68 -37.07
N ILE A 86 26.97 10.54 -37.27
CA ILE A 86 25.82 10.12 -36.47
C ILE A 86 26.27 9.59 -35.11
N ARG A 87 27.37 8.83 -35.07
CA ARG A 87 27.97 8.33 -33.82
C ARG A 87 28.40 9.47 -32.92
N ASP A 88 29.05 10.48 -33.47
CA ASP A 88 29.57 11.63 -32.73
C ASP A 88 28.44 12.43 -32.04
N ILE A 89 27.22 12.36 -32.55
CA ILE A 89 26.04 13.00 -31.94
C ILE A 89 25.41 12.11 -30.86
N ILE A 90 25.29 10.81 -31.11
CA ILE A 90 24.47 9.91 -30.30
C ILE A 90 25.25 9.22 -29.18
N GLU A 91 26.49 8.81 -29.42
CA GLU A 91 27.31 8.08 -28.45
C GLU A 91 27.62 8.90 -27.17
N PRO A 92 27.88 10.23 -27.25
CA PRO A 92 28.02 11.06 -26.05
C PRO A 92 26.74 11.10 -25.21
N GLU A 93 25.57 11.14 -25.85
CA GLU A 93 24.28 11.14 -25.15
C GLU A 93 23.97 9.79 -24.50
N ILE A 94 24.33 8.67 -25.14
CA ILE A 94 24.29 7.34 -24.54
C ILE A 94 25.18 7.29 -23.28
N THR A 95 26.37 7.88 -23.36
CA THR A 95 27.32 7.95 -22.24
C THR A 95 26.78 8.80 -21.09
N LYS A 96 26.18 9.96 -21.38
CA LYS A 96 25.53 10.82 -20.38
C LYS A 96 24.37 10.10 -19.68
N LEU A 97 23.48 9.46 -20.44
CA LEU A 97 22.36 8.68 -19.91
C LEU A 97 22.84 7.47 -19.07
N THR A 98 24.03 6.94 -19.36
CA THR A 98 24.60 5.82 -18.59
C THR A 98 25.26 6.25 -17.29
N LYS A 99 25.98 7.37 -17.29
CA LYS A 99 26.57 7.97 -16.08
C LYS A 99 25.51 8.55 -15.14
N ALA A 100 24.47 9.20 -15.69
CA ALA A 100 23.35 9.72 -14.90
C ALA A 100 22.69 8.62 -14.06
N VAL A 101 22.52 7.41 -14.60
CA VAL A 101 21.91 6.27 -13.89
C VAL A 101 22.76 5.73 -12.73
N GLU A 102 24.09 5.79 -12.82
CA GLU A 102 24.95 5.40 -11.69
C GLU A 102 24.85 6.39 -10.53
N THR A 103 24.77 7.69 -10.84
CA THR A 103 24.55 8.75 -9.84
C THR A 103 23.11 8.77 -9.30
N THR A 104 22.11 8.46 -10.13
CA THR A 104 20.69 8.38 -9.73
C THR A 104 20.38 7.14 -8.90
N LYS A 105 21.04 5.99 -9.13
CA LYS A 105 20.87 4.79 -8.28
C LYS A 105 21.41 4.98 -6.86
N LEU A 106 22.52 5.71 -6.70
CA LEU A 106 23.08 6.04 -5.39
C LEU A 106 22.20 7.05 -4.66
N THR A 107 21.79 8.13 -5.33
CA THR A 107 20.92 9.16 -4.74
C THR A 107 19.48 8.71 -4.51
N GLN A 108 18.90 7.82 -5.32
CA GLN A 108 17.57 7.24 -5.03
C GLN A 108 17.61 6.25 -3.87
N THR A 109 18.69 5.49 -3.68
CA THR A 109 18.81 4.60 -2.53
C THR A 109 18.96 5.41 -1.24
N GLU A 110 19.73 6.50 -1.27
CA GLU A 110 19.87 7.44 -0.15
C GLU A 110 18.61 8.26 0.11
N ASN A 111 17.98 8.84 -0.92
CA ASN A 111 16.74 9.60 -0.79
C ASN A 111 15.56 8.73 -0.34
N ASN A 112 15.40 7.51 -0.87
CA ASN A 112 14.37 6.58 -0.39
C ASN A 112 14.62 6.15 1.07
N SER A 113 15.88 6.07 1.49
CA SER A 113 16.23 5.74 2.88
C SER A 113 15.96 6.93 3.81
N ILE A 114 16.25 8.16 3.36
CA ILE A 114 15.99 9.40 4.09
C ILE A 114 14.48 9.69 4.16
N GLU A 115 13.73 9.53 3.05
CA GLU A 115 12.27 9.68 3.01
C GLU A 115 11.59 8.63 3.91
N LYS A 116 11.99 7.35 3.84
CA LYS A 116 11.47 6.33 4.76
C LYS A 116 11.81 6.62 6.22
N GLN A 117 13.01 7.13 6.51
CA GLN A 117 13.41 7.49 7.86
C GLN A 117 12.65 8.72 8.38
N ASN A 118 12.41 9.72 7.53
CA ASN A 118 11.60 10.89 7.84
C ASN A 118 10.13 10.50 8.06
N ASP A 119 9.58 9.63 7.22
CA ASP A 119 8.22 9.10 7.36
C ASP A 119 8.05 8.31 8.67
N ILE A 120 8.99 7.42 9.00
CA ILE A 120 8.97 6.69 10.28
C ILE A 120 9.09 7.65 11.46
N THR A 121 9.90 8.71 11.34
CA THR A 121 10.03 9.76 12.38
C THR A 121 8.72 10.52 12.54
N ASN A 122 8.07 10.91 11.44
CA ASN A 122 6.77 11.58 11.43
C ASN A 122 5.67 10.72 12.07
N VAL A 123 5.63 9.42 11.80
CA VAL A 123 4.67 8.51 12.43
C VAL A 123 4.90 8.40 13.94
N LYS A 124 6.16 8.27 14.37
CA LYS A 124 6.49 8.21 15.81
C LYS A 124 6.13 9.50 16.53
N GLU A 125 6.39 10.65 15.92
CA GLU A 125 5.94 11.94 16.44
C GLU A 125 4.41 12.03 16.53
N LEU A 126 3.69 11.61 15.49
CA LEU A 126 2.24 11.57 15.46
C LEU A 126 1.69 10.69 16.60
N TYR A 127 2.30 9.54 16.82
CA TYR A 127 1.95 8.63 17.92
C TYR A 127 2.18 9.27 19.30
N ASN A 128 3.34 9.90 19.50
CA ASN A 128 3.69 10.53 20.79
C ASN A 128 2.78 11.73 21.11
N LYS A 129 2.33 12.47 20.08
CA LYS A 129 1.39 13.60 20.21
C LYS A 129 -0.07 13.14 20.33
N SER A 130 -0.37 11.88 20.05
CA SER A 130 -1.73 11.33 20.06
C SER A 130 -2.25 11.09 21.49
N SER A 131 -3.56 11.16 21.62
CA SER A 131 -4.31 10.97 22.86
C SER A 131 -4.89 9.55 22.91
N SER A 132 -4.92 8.95 24.10
CA SER A 132 -5.65 7.69 24.32
C SER A 132 -7.15 7.89 24.08
N LEU A 133 -7.82 6.89 23.50
CA LEU A 133 -9.28 6.86 23.44
C LEU A 133 -9.90 6.57 24.81
N TYR A 134 -9.22 5.76 25.63
CA TYR A 134 -9.65 5.43 26.97
C TYR A 134 -9.17 6.45 28.00
N TYR A 135 -10.11 6.95 28.81
CA TYR A 135 -9.89 7.89 29.90
C TYR A 135 -10.46 7.31 31.21
N PHE A 136 -9.63 7.12 32.23
CA PHE A 136 -10.00 6.33 33.42
C PHE A 136 -10.77 7.14 34.48
N LYS A 137 -10.52 8.45 34.65
CA LYS A 137 -11.04 9.24 35.78
C LYS A 137 -11.10 10.75 35.49
N GLN A 138 -12.01 11.42 36.19
CA GLN A 138 -12.48 12.81 36.09
C GLN A 138 -11.45 13.95 36.30
N GLU A 139 -10.14 13.66 36.39
CA GLU A 139 -9.11 14.69 36.70
C GLU A 139 -8.36 15.23 35.47
N GLU A 140 -8.39 14.54 34.34
CA GLU A 140 -7.92 15.05 33.06
C GLU A 140 -9.15 15.29 32.16
N GLU A 141 -9.37 16.54 31.74
CA GLU A 141 -10.37 16.84 30.73
C GLU A 141 -10.04 16.03 29.47
N ALA A 142 -10.91 15.08 29.12
CA ALA A 142 -10.77 14.32 27.89
C ALA A 142 -10.63 15.30 26.72
N LYS A 143 -9.54 15.19 25.97
CA LYS A 143 -9.30 16.11 24.85
C LYS A 143 -10.39 15.96 23.80
N VAL A 144 -10.71 17.07 23.12
CA VAL A 144 -11.83 17.16 22.16
C VAL A 144 -11.73 16.06 21.10
N GLU A 145 -10.54 15.77 20.57
CA GLU A 145 -10.34 14.72 19.58
C GLU A 145 -10.70 13.32 20.09
N ALA A 146 -10.41 13.01 21.36
CA ALA A 146 -10.73 11.72 21.96
C ALA A 146 -12.25 11.61 22.19
N ILE A 147 -12.89 12.68 22.65
CA ILE A 147 -14.35 12.74 22.81
C ILE A 147 -15.04 12.51 21.47
N VAL A 148 -14.59 13.19 20.41
CA VAL A 148 -15.19 13.07 19.07
C VAL A 148 -14.96 11.68 18.49
N ALA A 149 -13.76 11.10 18.64
CA ALA A 149 -13.47 9.73 18.19
C ALA A 149 -14.32 8.68 18.93
N ASN A 150 -14.49 8.81 20.25
CA ASN A 150 -15.35 7.90 21.01
C ASN A 150 -16.81 8.03 20.58
N LYS A 151 -17.33 9.26 20.44
CA LYS A 151 -18.69 9.49 19.93
C LYS A 151 -18.89 8.98 18.50
N PHE A 152 -17.86 9.02 17.66
CA PHE A 152 -17.90 8.42 16.34
C PHE A 152 -18.11 6.91 16.44
N LEU A 153 -17.28 6.23 17.24
CA LEU A 153 -17.38 4.78 17.44
C LEU A 153 -18.75 4.41 18.04
N GLU A 154 -19.20 5.11 19.07
CA GLU A 154 -20.47 4.84 19.74
C GLU A 154 -21.68 5.06 18.80
N ASN A 155 -21.81 6.26 18.24
CA ASN A 155 -23.03 6.67 17.54
C ASN A 155 -23.10 6.19 16.09
N HIS A 156 -21.96 6.10 15.41
CA HIS A 156 -21.93 5.79 13.98
C HIS A 156 -21.53 4.36 13.67
N THR A 157 -20.85 3.66 14.58
CA THR A 157 -20.44 2.26 14.38
C THR A 157 -21.13 1.29 15.35
N GLY A 158 -21.66 1.78 16.47
CA GLY A 158 -22.24 0.94 17.52
C GLY A 158 -21.20 0.28 18.42
N ILE A 159 -19.98 0.84 18.49
CA ILE A 159 -18.84 0.34 19.27
C ILE A 159 -18.67 1.20 20.53
N TYR A 160 -18.78 0.60 21.72
CA TYR A 160 -18.84 1.33 23.00
C TYR A 160 -18.12 0.62 24.17
N SER A 161 -17.19 -0.30 23.89
CA SER A 161 -16.51 -1.07 24.93
C SER A 161 -15.24 -0.41 25.46
N ALA A 162 -15.14 -0.26 26.79
CA ALA A 162 -13.93 0.23 27.47
C ALA A 162 -12.68 -0.61 27.15
N LYS A 163 -12.83 -1.93 26.91
CA LYS A 163 -11.72 -2.80 26.50
C LYS A 163 -11.21 -2.48 25.10
N ILE A 164 -12.09 -1.98 24.23
CA ILE A 164 -11.76 -1.59 22.85
C ILE A 164 -11.01 -0.25 22.86
N PHE A 165 -11.50 0.70 23.67
CA PHE A 165 -10.87 2.02 23.75
C PHE A 165 -9.51 1.99 24.46
N ASN A 166 -9.27 0.99 25.32
CA ASN A 166 -7.96 0.78 25.94
C ASN A 166 -7.02 -0.04 25.03
N ASN A 167 -6.75 0.49 23.82
CA ASN A 167 -5.84 -0.11 22.86
C ASN A 167 -4.81 0.94 22.41
N SER A 168 -3.52 0.62 22.52
CA SER A 168 -2.43 1.55 22.17
C SER A 168 -2.35 1.88 20.68
N ASN A 169 -2.80 0.99 19.80
CA ASN A 169 -2.83 1.20 18.36
C ASN A 169 -4.02 2.08 17.91
N LEU A 170 -4.98 2.36 18.80
CA LEU A 170 -6.14 3.21 18.54
C LEU A 170 -6.05 4.49 19.36
N ARG A 171 -5.85 5.60 18.67
CA ARG A 171 -5.58 6.89 19.30
C ARG A 171 -6.39 7.99 18.64
N ALA A 172 -6.47 9.14 19.29
CA ALA A 172 -7.05 10.34 18.73
C ALA A 172 -5.99 11.41 18.49
N ASN A 173 -6.11 12.14 17.38
CA ASN A 173 -5.24 13.27 17.04
C ASN A 173 -6.06 14.47 16.59
N MET A 174 -5.51 15.67 16.74
CA MET A 174 -5.91 16.81 15.92
C MET A 174 -5.00 16.85 14.69
N VAL A 175 -5.60 16.82 13.50
CA VAL A 175 -4.87 16.76 12.23
C VAL A 175 -5.20 18.00 11.41
N PHE A 176 -4.18 18.74 11.02
CA PHE A 176 -4.32 19.88 10.14
C PHE A 176 -4.49 19.41 8.69
N ASP A 177 -5.48 19.96 8.01
CA ASP A 177 -5.70 19.76 6.60
C ASP A 177 -5.33 21.03 5.84
N GLU A 178 -4.32 20.91 4.98
CA GLU A 178 -3.76 22.05 4.23
C GLU A 178 -4.72 22.58 3.16
N GLU A 179 -5.54 21.72 2.55
CA GLU A 179 -6.50 22.14 1.53
C GLU A 179 -7.61 23.01 2.14
N THR A 180 -8.18 22.56 3.25
CA THR A 180 -9.26 23.28 3.94
C THR A 180 -8.76 24.32 4.94
N GLN A 181 -7.45 24.35 5.22
CA GLN A 181 -6.81 25.17 6.27
C GLN A 181 -7.47 25.01 7.64
N LYS A 182 -7.92 23.79 7.97
CA LYS A 182 -8.65 23.47 9.20
C LYS A 182 -8.03 22.28 9.91
N SER A 183 -8.12 22.31 11.24
CA SER A 183 -7.77 21.16 12.07
C SER A 183 -9.01 20.31 12.36
N TRP A 184 -8.90 19.02 12.11
CA TRP A 184 -9.95 18.04 12.33
C TRP A 184 -9.57 17.10 13.47
N PRO A 185 -10.48 16.81 14.42
CA PRO A 185 -10.29 15.65 15.29
C PRO A 185 -10.27 14.40 14.42
N ALA A 186 -9.44 13.42 14.75
CA ALA A 186 -9.27 12.22 13.95
C ALA A 186 -9.15 10.98 14.81
N LEU A 187 -9.70 9.88 14.33
CA LEU A 187 -9.37 8.53 14.80
C LEU A 187 -8.14 8.07 14.02
N THR A 188 -7.05 7.79 14.72
CA THR A 188 -5.79 7.33 14.13
C THR A 188 -5.54 5.89 14.51
N ILE A 189 -5.29 5.06 13.50
CA ILE A 189 -4.99 3.63 13.64
C ILE A 189 -3.52 3.44 13.30
N PHE A 190 -2.71 3.11 14.31
CA PHE A 190 -1.29 2.83 14.14
C PHE A 190 -1.07 1.35 13.83
N VAL A 191 -0.17 1.07 12.89
CA VAL A 191 0.24 -0.28 12.55
C VAL A 191 1.68 -0.54 12.97
N LYS A 192 1.94 -1.79 13.31
CA LYS A 192 3.26 -2.25 13.72
C LYS A 192 3.73 -3.41 12.85
N ASN A 193 5.04 -3.49 12.68
CA ASN A 193 5.69 -4.65 12.06
C ASN A 193 5.82 -5.82 13.04
N ASP A 194 6.44 -6.91 12.60
CA ASP A 194 6.72 -8.12 13.38
C ASP A 194 7.70 -7.90 14.55
N LYS A 195 8.42 -6.77 14.56
CA LYS A 195 9.31 -6.33 15.64
C LYS A 195 8.62 -5.43 16.66
N ASP A 196 7.30 -5.27 16.58
CA ASP A 196 6.49 -4.36 17.40
C ASP A 196 6.83 -2.86 17.22
N GLU A 197 7.48 -2.49 16.11
CA GLU A 197 7.80 -1.11 15.79
C GLU A 197 6.65 -0.46 15.04
N ILE A 198 6.26 0.76 15.44
CA ILE A 198 5.27 1.55 14.71
C ILE A 198 5.88 2.04 13.40
N THR A 199 5.29 1.60 12.29
CA THR A 199 5.79 1.84 10.92
C THR A 199 4.88 2.76 10.11
N GLY A 200 3.59 2.80 10.45
CA GLY A 200 2.59 3.57 9.71
C GLY A 200 1.35 3.89 10.53
N ALA A 201 0.50 4.75 9.99
CA ALA A 201 -0.79 5.08 10.55
C ALA A 201 -1.81 5.42 9.47
N LYS A 202 -3.08 5.08 9.72
CA LYS A 202 -4.24 5.55 8.96
C LYS A 202 -4.99 6.58 9.79
N ILE A 203 -5.33 7.70 9.17
CA ILE A 203 -5.98 8.84 9.81
C ILE A 203 -7.38 8.99 9.20
N LEU A 204 -8.39 8.79 10.04
CA LEU A 204 -9.78 9.06 9.72
C LEU A 204 -10.19 10.38 10.36
N ALA A 205 -10.24 11.46 9.57
CA ALA A 205 -10.70 12.76 10.04
C ALA A 205 -12.21 12.73 10.34
N LEU A 206 -12.60 13.42 11.40
CA LEU A 206 -13.95 13.45 11.95
C LEU A 206 -14.44 14.90 12.05
N ASN A 207 -15.74 15.09 11.87
CA ASN A 207 -16.39 16.38 12.05
C ASN A 207 -16.72 16.58 13.54
N SER A 208 -16.21 17.63 14.14
CA SER A 208 -16.40 17.91 15.57
C SER A 208 -17.86 18.17 15.98
N LYS A 209 -18.72 18.60 15.05
CA LYS A 209 -20.14 18.88 15.32
C LYS A 209 -21.00 17.63 15.19
N THR A 210 -20.82 16.85 14.12
CA THR A 210 -21.65 15.67 13.85
C THR A 210 -21.08 14.38 14.44
N CYS A 211 -19.82 14.40 14.86
CA CYS A 211 -19.03 13.24 15.26
C CYS A 211 -19.02 12.13 14.20
N ASN A 212 -19.27 12.45 12.93
CA ASN A 212 -19.17 11.52 11.80
C ASN A 212 -17.87 11.78 11.01
N LYS A 213 -17.58 10.95 10.00
CA LYS A 213 -16.47 11.16 9.05
C LYS A 213 -16.55 12.59 8.48
N ALA A 214 -15.41 13.28 8.50
CA ALA A 214 -15.29 14.57 7.85
C ALA A 214 -15.30 14.38 6.33
N ASP A 215 -15.74 15.41 5.61
CA ASP A 215 -15.75 15.43 4.14
C ASP A 215 -14.36 15.85 3.61
N VAL A 216 -13.36 15.05 3.96
CA VAL A 216 -11.96 15.18 3.52
C VAL A 216 -11.40 13.79 3.23
N ALA A 217 -10.43 13.71 2.33
CA ALA A 217 -9.80 12.43 1.99
C ALA A 217 -9.11 11.81 3.21
N GLU A 218 -9.21 10.49 3.35
CA GLU A 218 -8.45 9.76 4.36
C GLU A 218 -6.96 9.85 4.07
N LYS A 219 -6.16 10.07 5.12
CA LYS A 219 -4.70 10.20 5.02
C LYS A 219 -4.02 8.97 5.61
N SER A 220 -2.89 8.60 5.03
CA SER A 220 -1.98 7.59 5.57
C SER A 220 -0.61 8.23 5.75
N VAL A 221 0.12 7.84 6.79
CA VAL A 221 1.49 8.31 7.06
C VAL A 221 2.36 7.09 7.31
N GLY A 222 3.59 7.09 6.79
CA GLY A 222 4.52 5.99 6.93
C GLY A 222 4.18 4.77 6.08
N THR A 223 4.72 3.61 6.48
CA THR A 223 4.63 2.35 5.74
C THR A 223 3.59 1.43 6.37
N ILE A 224 2.48 1.18 5.66
CA ILE A 224 1.43 0.23 6.08
C ILE A 224 1.75 -1.21 5.66
N SER A 225 2.35 -1.39 4.48
CA SER A 225 2.63 -2.70 3.91
C SER A 225 3.48 -3.57 4.86
N GLY A 226 3.01 -4.79 5.13
CA GLY A 226 3.64 -5.74 6.05
C GLY A 226 3.41 -5.43 7.54
N SER A 227 2.66 -4.38 7.86
CA SER A 227 2.38 -3.95 9.23
C SER A 227 0.89 -4.02 9.52
N PHE A 228 0.53 -4.33 10.76
CA PHE A 228 -0.86 -4.55 11.17
C PHE A 228 -1.16 -3.83 12.48
N ALA A 229 -2.41 -3.39 12.66
CA ALA A 229 -2.88 -2.90 13.94
C ALA A 229 -3.40 -4.10 14.74
N GLU A 230 -2.77 -4.40 15.87
CA GLU A 230 -3.28 -5.42 16.78
C GLU A 230 -4.42 -4.85 17.61
N ILE A 231 -5.61 -5.43 17.43
CA ILE A 231 -6.87 -4.95 18.02
C ILE A 231 -7.17 -5.71 19.31
N ALA A 232 -6.93 -7.02 19.31
CA ALA A 232 -7.08 -7.85 20.49
C ALA A 232 -6.17 -9.08 20.39
N GLN A 233 -5.69 -9.52 21.55
CA GLN A 233 -5.14 -10.86 21.73
C GLN A 233 -5.86 -11.50 22.92
N GLN A 234 -6.81 -12.39 22.65
CA GLN A 234 -7.55 -13.08 23.70
C GLN A 234 -6.96 -14.47 23.96
N ASN A 235 -6.70 -14.79 25.25
CA ASN A 235 -6.31 -16.10 25.78
C ASN A 235 -5.28 -16.90 24.94
N SER A 236 -3.99 -16.75 25.25
CA SER A 236 -2.87 -17.48 24.62
C SER A 236 -2.79 -18.99 24.91
N LYS A 237 -3.71 -19.53 25.72
CA LYS A 237 -3.62 -20.91 26.24
C LYS A 237 -4.06 -21.99 25.25
N TYR A 238 -4.81 -21.62 24.21
CA TYR A 238 -5.24 -22.50 23.13
C TYR A 238 -4.83 -21.86 21.81
N SER A 239 -4.07 -22.59 20.97
CA SER A 239 -3.55 -22.16 19.66
C SER A 239 -4.54 -21.23 18.93
N PRO A 240 -4.40 -19.90 19.07
CA PRO A 240 -5.48 -18.99 18.75
C PRO A 240 -5.52 -18.80 17.24
N VAL A 241 -6.73 -18.82 16.68
CA VAL A 241 -6.95 -18.41 15.29
C VAL A 241 -6.62 -16.92 15.18
N THR A 242 -5.88 -16.56 14.14
CA THR A 242 -5.61 -15.17 13.77
C THR A 242 -6.70 -14.70 12.81
N ILE A 243 -7.42 -13.66 13.18
CA ILE A 243 -8.48 -13.04 12.40
C ILE A 243 -7.91 -11.74 11.83
N ILE A 244 -7.78 -11.66 10.51
CA ILE A 244 -7.26 -10.48 9.82
C ILE A 244 -8.43 -9.81 9.10
N THR A 245 -8.65 -8.53 9.38
CA THR A 245 -9.66 -7.72 8.70
C THR A 245 -9.00 -6.71 7.77
N LYS A 246 -9.75 -6.24 6.78
CA LYS A 246 -9.33 -5.10 5.96
C LYS A 246 -9.45 -3.79 6.72
N ASP A 247 -10.60 -3.53 7.33
CA ASP A 247 -10.94 -2.24 7.94
C ASP A 247 -11.09 -2.32 9.45
N ILE A 248 -10.86 -1.18 10.11
CA ILE A 248 -10.87 -1.07 11.58
C ILE A 248 -12.26 -1.33 12.15
N GLU A 249 -13.31 -0.84 11.50
CA GLU A 249 -14.68 -0.99 11.97
C GLU A 249 -15.05 -2.49 12.09
N THR A 250 -14.68 -3.32 11.10
CA THR A 250 -14.89 -4.77 11.15
C THR A 250 -14.11 -5.41 12.29
N ALA A 251 -12.83 -5.05 12.49
CA ALA A 251 -12.02 -5.62 13.57
C ALA A 251 -12.61 -5.32 14.95
N LEU A 252 -13.04 -4.08 15.18
CA LEU A 252 -13.64 -3.65 16.44
C LEU A 252 -15.01 -4.30 16.67
N THR A 253 -15.82 -4.47 15.62
CA THR A 253 -17.09 -5.20 15.71
C THR A 253 -16.88 -6.65 16.14
N ILE A 254 -15.89 -7.34 15.57
CA ILE A 254 -15.54 -8.72 15.92
C ILE A 254 -15.04 -8.79 17.38
N GLN A 255 -14.20 -7.84 17.79
CA GLN A 255 -13.72 -7.74 19.17
C GLN A 255 -14.89 -7.50 20.15
N GLN A 256 -15.82 -6.58 19.82
CA GLN A 256 -16.97 -6.27 20.67
C GLN A 256 -17.89 -7.47 20.83
N ALA A 257 -18.07 -8.27 19.78
CA ALA A 257 -18.85 -9.50 19.81
C ALA A 257 -18.23 -10.61 20.69
N GLY A 258 -17.03 -10.39 21.21
CA GLY A 258 -16.34 -11.36 22.07
C GLY A 258 -15.89 -12.60 21.31
N VAL A 259 -15.52 -12.44 20.03
CA VAL A 259 -14.90 -13.51 19.25
C VAL A 259 -13.48 -13.73 19.77
N GLU A 260 -13.19 -14.98 20.13
CA GLU A 260 -11.90 -15.40 20.66
C GLU A 260 -10.87 -15.53 19.54
N GLY A 261 -9.67 -14.97 19.74
CA GLY A 261 -8.57 -15.04 18.78
C GLY A 261 -7.62 -13.85 18.87
N LYS A 262 -6.61 -13.85 17.99
CA LYS A 262 -5.79 -12.69 17.71
C LYS A 262 -6.46 -11.89 16.59
N ILE A 263 -6.88 -10.67 16.85
CA ILE A 263 -7.57 -9.82 15.86
C ILE A 263 -6.58 -8.76 15.36
N LEU A 264 -6.32 -8.79 14.06
CA LEU A 264 -5.46 -7.85 13.35
C LEU A 264 -6.27 -7.07 12.33
N CYS A 265 -5.97 -5.78 12.18
CA CYS A 265 -6.48 -4.95 11.10
C CYS A 265 -5.35 -4.62 10.13
N ALA A 266 -5.54 -4.96 8.85
CA ALA A 266 -4.59 -4.74 7.77
C ALA A 266 -4.67 -3.33 7.19
N ILE A 267 -5.74 -2.58 7.49
CA ILE A 267 -6.10 -1.24 6.97
C ILE A 267 -6.43 -1.23 5.46
N GLU A 268 -5.72 -2.02 4.67
CA GLU A 268 -5.82 -2.05 3.21
C GLU A 268 -5.92 -3.50 2.70
N ALA A 269 -6.68 -3.72 1.63
CA ALA A 269 -6.93 -5.06 1.11
C ALA A 269 -5.66 -5.74 0.60
N GLU A 270 -4.77 -4.96 -0.03
CA GLU A 270 -3.48 -5.44 -0.51
C GLU A 270 -2.54 -5.90 0.60
N ASN A 271 -2.75 -5.40 1.82
CA ASN A 271 -1.92 -5.75 2.97
C ASN A 271 -2.30 -7.10 3.60
N LEU A 272 -3.49 -7.65 3.30
CA LEU A 272 -3.93 -8.96 3.78
C LEU A 272 -2.94 -10.08 3.41
N GLN A 273 -2.36 -10.02 2.20
CA GLN A 273 -1.40 -11.02 1.71
C GLN A 273 0.01 -10.88 2.32
N ASN A 274 0.31 -9.72 2.93
CA ASN A 274 1.65 -9.38 3.42
C ASN A 274 1.91 -9.93 4.83
N TYR A 275 0.89 -10.46 5.51
CA TYR A 275 1.06 -11.11 6.80
C TYR A 275 2.04 -12.28 6.66
N ASN A 276 2.91 -12.44 7.65
CA ASN A 276 3.87 -13.54 7.70
C ASN A 276 3.42 -14.55 8.77
N PRO A 277 2.68 -15.59 8.38
CA PRO A 277 2.14 -16.55 9.32
C PRO A 277 3.22 -17.45 9.93
N GLY A 278 3.01 -17.87 11.16
CA GLY A 278 3.71 -19.01 11.73
C GLY A 278 3.33 -20.32 11.03
N PRO A 279 4.16 -21.38 11.16
CA PRO A 279 3.87 -22.67 10.55
C PRO A 279 2.50 -23.22 10.99
N LYS A 280 1.63 -23.53 10.03
CA LYS A 280 0.26 -24.04 10.27
C LYS A 280 -0.62 -23.09 11.09
N GLU A 281 -0.30 -21.80 11.12
CA GLU A 281 -1.16 -20.80 11.74
C GLU A 281 -2.54 -20.81 11.06
N LYS A 282 -3.60 -20.77 11.87
CA LYS A 282 -4.98 -20.76 11.40
C LYS A 282 -5.39 -19.31 11.20
N ILE A 283 -5.79 -18.97 9.98
CA ILE A 283 -6.14 -17.60 9.61
C ILE A 283 -7.58 -17.53 9.11
N ILE A 284 -8.33 -16.55 9.61
CA ILE A 284 -9.60 -16.11 9.05
C ILE A 284 -9.41 -14.73 8.46
N LEU A 285 -9.65 -14.56 7.17
CA LEU A 285 -9.82 -13.25 6.56
C LEU A 285 -11.28 -12.83 6.70
N ALA A 286 -11.57 -11.91 7.63
CA ALA A 286 -12.92 -11.40 7.85
C ALA A 286 -13.10 -10.05 7.15
N VAL A 287 -13.79 -10.07 6.01
CA VAL A 287 -13.88 -8.92 5.10
C VAL A 287 -15.32 -8.69 4.62
N LYS A 288 -15.57 -7.52 4.04
CA LYS A 288 -16.84 -7.22 3.35
C LYS A 288 -16.98 -8.04 2.06
N ASN A 289 -18.22 -8.18 1.60
CA ASN A 289 -18.58 -9.04 0.46
C ASN A 289 -17.89 -8.64 -0.86
N ASP A 290 -17.61 -7.35 -1.03
CA ASP A 290 -16.97 -6.76 -2.21
C ASP A 290 -15.44 -6.93 -2.26
N VAL A 291 -14.82 -7.41 -1.18
CA VAL A 291 -13.38 -7.61 -1.12
C VAL A 291 -12.99 -8.93 -1.79
N ASN A 292 -12.07 -8.88 -2.75
CA ASN A 292 -11.44 -10.07 -3.34
C ASN A 292 -10.27 -10.54 -2.46
N THR A 293 -10.37 -11.77 -1.95
CA THR A 293 -9.38 -12.39 -1.05
C THR A 293 -8.64 -13.57 -1.67
N GLU A 294 -8.97 -14.00 -2.89
CA GLU A 294 -8.43 -15.23 -3.49
C GLU A 294 -6.91 -15.22 -3.54
N LYS A 295 -6.33 -14.09 -3.97
CA LYS A 295 -4.88 -13.90 -4.00
C LYS A 295 -4.28 -13.94 -2.59
N ALA A 296 -4.92 -13.29 -1.63
CA ALA A 296 -4.41 -13.22 -0.26
C ALA A 296 -4.45 -14.59 0.42
N GLU A 297 -5.54 -15.34 0.28
CA GLU A 297 -5.68 -16.72 0.78
C GLU A 297 -4.57 -17.60 0.23
N LYS A 298 -4.40 -17.61 -1.10
CA LYS A 298 -3.36 -18.39 -1.76
C LYS A 298 -1.96 -18.06 -1.26
N VAL A 299 -1.62 -16.77 -1.15
CA VAL A 299 -0.30 -16.33 -0.66
C VAL A 299 -0.07 -16.76 0.80
N LEU A 300 -1.10 -16.75 1.65
CA LEU A 300 -0.99 -17.20 3.04
C LEU A 300 -0.84 -18.72 3.13
N GLU A 301 -1.55 -19.48 2.30
CA GLU A 301 -1.40 -20.93 2.18
C GLU A 301 -0.02 -21.32 1.65
N ASP A 302 0.50 -20.62 0.63
CA ASP A 302 1.84 -20.79 0.10
C ASP A 302 2.92 -20.52 1.18
N LYS A 303 2.64 -19.64 2.14
CA LYS A 303 3.47 -19.37 3.33
C LYS A 303 3.28 -20.41 4.46
N GLY A 304 2.42 -21.42 4.28
CA GLY A 304 2.21 -22.52 5.21
C GLY A 304 1.13 -22.30 6.26
N ALA A 305 0.28 -21.27 6.11
CA ALA A 305 -0.93 -21.10 6.93
C ALA A 305 -2.07 -22.01 6.47
N VAL A 306 -3.08 -22.17 7.33
CA VAL A 306 -4.40 -22.68 6.95
C VAL A 306 -5.36 -21.50 6.97
N ALA A 307 -5.66 -20.95 5.81
CA ALA A 307 -6.50 -19.76 5.67
C ALA A 307 -7.92 -20.11 5.22
N CYS A 308 -8.90 -19.30 5.63
CA CYS A 308 -10.20 -19.22 4.97
C CYS A 308 -10.74 -17.78 5.03
N THR A 309 -11.70 -17.47 4.16
CA THR A 309 -12.37 -16.17 4.18
C THR A 309 -13.80 -16.28 4.67
N VAL A 310 -14.18 -15.31 5.49
CA VAL A 310 -15.57 -15.07 5.90
C VAL A 310 -15.98 -13.70 5.40
N LYS A 311 -16.90 -13.69 4.42
CA LYS A 311 -17.41 -12.46 3.83
C LYS A 311 -18.72 -12.04 4.50
N ASN A 312 -18.75 -10.84 5.09
CA ASN A 312 -19.96 -10.23 5.61
C ASN A 312 -19.78 -8.72 5.86
N ASP A 313 -20.89 -7.97 5.91
CA ASP A 313 -20.88 -6.63 6.49
C ASP A 313 -21.14 -6.73 8.00
N PHE A 314 -20.09 -7.03 8.74
CA PHE A 314 -20.18 -7.26 10.19
C PHE A 314 -20.73 -6.05 10.94
N ASN A 315 -20.45 -4.82 10.49
CA ASN A 315 -20.99 -3.61 11.11
C ASN A 315 -22.49 -3.51 10.91
N ASN A 316 -22.98 -3.83 9.70
CA ASN A 316 -24.41 -3.90 9.45
C ASN A 316 -25.08 -5.02 10.27
N VAL A 317 -24.45 -6.20 10.36
CA VAL A 317 -24.95 -7.29 11.22
C VAL A 317 -25.01 -6.86 12.68
N LEU A 318 -23.97 -6.19 13.19
CA LEU A 318 -23.96 -5.65 14.55
C LEU A 318 -25.15 -4.71 14.79
N LYS A 319 -25.39 -3.76 13.88
CA LYS A 319 -26.45 -2.76 14.00
C LYS A 319 -27.86 -3.36 13.89
N THR A 320 -28.04 -4.38 13.06
CA THR A 320 -29.38 -4.92 12.73
C THR A 320 -29.74 -6.18 13.52
N GLN A 321 -28.75 -7.00 13.91
CA GLN A 321 -28.95 -8.32 14.52
C GLN A 321 -28.22 -8.49 15.86
N GLY A 322 -27.33 -7.56 16.22
CA GLY A 322 -26.62 -7.54 17.50
C GLY A 322 -25.39 -8.43 17.59
N LEU A 323 -24.74 -8.41 18.76
CA LEU A 323 -23.43 -9.02 19.01
C LEU A 323 -23.42 -10.54 18.83
N TYR A 324 -24.50 -11.21 19.21
CA TYR A 324 -24.59 -12.68 19.13
C TYR A 324 -24.57 -13.17 17.68
N ALA A 325 -25.21 -12.44 16.76
CA ALA A 325 -25.21 -12.76 15.33
C ALA A 325 -23.81 -12.65 14.72
N VAL A 326 -23.08 -11.56 15.03
CA VAL A 326 -21.67 -11.39 14.63
C VAL A 326 -20.82 -12.57 15.09
N ARG A 327 -20.95 -12.95 16.37
CA ARG A 327 -20.20 -14.08 16.95
C ARG A 327 -20.52 -15.41 16.26
N ASN A 328 -21.79 -15.66 15.94
CA ASN A 328 -22.25 -16.90 15.32
C ASN A 328 -21.83 -17.06 13.86
N ILE A 329 -21.46 -15.98 13.18
CA ILE A 329 -20.91 -16.06 11.82
C ILE A 329 -19.47 -16.60 11.85
N ILE A 330 -18.65 -16.16 12.80
CA ILE A 330 -17.20 -16.46 12.83
C ILE A 330 -16.88 -17.71 13.64
N SER A 331 -17.57 -17.91 14.78
CA SER A 331 -17.26 -19.02 15.70
C SER A 331 -17.31 -20.42 15.07
N PRO A 332 -18.25 -20.73 14.15
CA PRO A 332 -18.25 -22.02 13.46
C PRO A 332 -17.01 -22.23 12.58
N GLU A 333 -16.51 -21.17 11.93
CA GLU A 333 -15.32 -21.25 11.07
C GLU A 333 -14.04 -21.47 11.88
N ILE A 334 -13.96 -20.84 13.06
CA ILE A 334 -12.90 -21.13 14.05
C ILE A 334 -12.88 -22.62 14.41
N ARG A 335 -14.06 -23.22 14.67
CA ARG A 335 -14.17 -24.65 14.99
C ARG A 335 -13.72 -25.54 13.84
N LYS A 336 -14.17 -25.27 12.61
CA LYS A 336 -13.75 -26.02 11.40
C LYS A 336 -12.23 -25.98 11.19
N LEU A 337 -11.59 -24.82 11.39
CA LEU A 337 -10.14 -24.69 11.29
C LEU A 337 -9.40 -25.48 12.38
N ASN A 338 -9.99 -25.60 13.57
CA ASN A 338 -9.43 -26.43 14.64
C ASN A 338 -9.51 -27.93 14.30
N GLU A 339 -10.64 -28.41 13.79
CA GLU A 339 -10.86 -29.81 13.41
C GLU A 339 -10.01 -30.27 12.22
N LYS A 340 -9.77 -29.40 11.23
CA LYS A 340 -8.94 -29.71 10.05
C LYS A 340 -7.52 -30.17 10.39
N ILE A 341 -6.93 -29.70 11.50
CA ILE A 341 -5.56 -30.07 11.87
C ILE A 341 -5.52 -31.35 12.71
N GLU A 342 -6.52 -31.60 13.56
CA GLU A 342 -6.60 -32.85 14.34
C GLU A 342 -6.69 -34.08 13.44
N SER A 343 -7.46 -34.00 12.34
CA SER A 343 -7.56 -35.08 11.35
C SER A 343 -6.26 -35.35 10.58
N ILE A 344 -5.43 -34.32 10.37
CA ILE A 344 -4.11 -34.46 9.74
C ILE A 344 -3.12 -35.12 10.73
N GLN A 345 -3.19 -34.79 12.02
CA GLN A 345 -2.33 -35.39 13.05
C GLN A 345 -2.68 -36.86 13.32
N THR A 346 -3.96 -37.22 13.37
CA THR A 346 -4.39 -38.63 13.56
C THR A 346 -3.97 -39.52 12.40
N ASN A 347 -4.03 -39.03 11.16
CA ASN A 347 -3.59 -39.78 9.98
C ASN A 347 -2.07 -40.00 9.92
N ILE A 348 -1.27 -39.10 10.47
CA ILE A 348 0.19 -39.27 10.57
C ILE A 348 0.55 -40.29 11.66
N GLN A 349 -0.13 -40.26 12.81
CA GLN A 349 0.08 -41.26 13.87
C GLN A 349 -0.32 -42.68 13.44
N GLN A 350 -1.45 -42.84 12.73
CA GLN A 350 -1.86 -44.16 12.22
C GLN A 350 -0.89 -44.75 11.18
N ARG A 351 -0.14 -43.92 10.46
CA ARG A 351 0.89 -44.37 9.50
C ARG A 351 2.24 -44.70 10.14
N LEU A 352 2.47 -44.30 11.38
CA LEU A 352 3.72 -44.52 12.13
C LEU A 352 3.65 -45.69 13.12
N CYS A 353 2.47 -46.29 13.34
CA CYS A 353 2.38 -47.56 14.06
C CYS A 353 2.83 -48.71 13.14
N PRO A 354 3.95 -49.39 13.44
CA PRO A 354 4.24 -50.66 12.77
C PRO A 354 3.13 -51.63 13.20
N LYS A 355 2.48 -52.28 12.23
CA LYS A 355 1.70 -53.48 12.53
C LYS A 355 2.69 -54.50 13.13
N ILE A 356 2.55 -54.77 14.43
CA ILE A 356 3.26 -55.86 15.12
C ILE A 356 2.72 -57.19 14.59
#